data_AF-A0A3D2I023-F1
#
_entry.id   AF-A0A3D2I023-F1
#
_cell.length_a   1.000
_cell.length_b   1.000
_cell.length_c   1.000
_cell.angle_alpha   90.00
_cell.angle_beta   90.00
_cell.angle_gamma   90.00
#
_symmetry.space_group_name_H-M   'P 1'
#
loop_
_entity.id
_entity.type
_entity.pdbx_description
1 polymer ?
#
loop_
_entity_poly.entity_id
_entity_poly.type
_entity_poly.pdbx_seq_one_letter_code
_entity_poly.pdbx_strand_id
1 'polypeptide(L)'
;MVKKWQWKKYGIMVLTIAVIVIVILCGYNLYRSNSTANTSTQTGNQVFAGNELNWAKSVIGKNVYIKQNELWIDNINMKVAISKDENDINGKKITDCYTDKDQNLIIRLSNQNEIVIGKSRQKVDLNTKKYLVRFFGENKELLKEENVREGENAVSPNPKDKKGYSFEKWDKQFDHVTSNLDVYAIYQKKSTITEIYVENKKACVDGEVQTYVKVKNNPGILGMIIQVDYDSKHLELIKAENGNAVKNNLTLTKGKKLVSGCKFVWDGVQLSDGGKKDGNILSLKFKIKKSVEGDEYKIKLKIKDGDVVNQKLLPIECIATDGYINIGSEKREE
;
A
#
# COMPACT_ATOMS: atom_id res chain seq x y z
N MET A 1 -46.14 -80.55 25.57
CA MET A 1 -46.36 -81.38 26.77
C MET A 1 -45.60 -80.79 27.95
N VAL A 2 -46.12 -80.97 29.18
CA VAL A 2 -45.43 -80.97 30.49
C VAL A 2 -44.31 -79.92 30.70
N LYS A 3 -44.56 -78.74 31.29
CA LYS A 3 -44.70 -78.42 32.74
C LYS A 3 -43.57 -78.92 33.67
N LYS A 4 -42.87 -77.95 34.28
CA LYS A 4 -42.26 -77.95 35.64
C LYS A 4 -41.13 -78.93 35.94
N TRP A 5 -40.05 -78.41 36.53
CA TRP A 5 -39.85 -78.53 37.99
C TRP A 5 -39.18 -77.26 38.56
N GLN A 6 -39.27 -77.05 39.87
CA GLN A 6 -38.87 -75.82 40.59
C GLN A 6 -38.62 -76.13 42.08
N TRP A 7 -38.24 -75.09 42.85
CA TRP A 7 -38.18 -75.00 44.33
C TRP A 7 -36.88 -75.58 44.92
N LYS A 8 -36.25 -75.01 45.97
CA LYS A 8 -36.63 -74.01 47.01
C LYS A 8 -35.45 -73.01 47.23
N LYS A 9 -35.64 -71.70 47.51
CA LYS A 9 -36.09 -71.02 48.76
C LYS A 9 -35.12 -71.20 49.96
N TYR A 10 -34.86 -70.26 50.90
CA TYR A 10 -35.00 -68.78 51.08
C TYR A 10 -34.25 -68.43 52.41
N GLY A 11 -33.90 -67.15 52.67
CA GLY A 11 -33.44 -66.67 54.00
C GLY A 11 -32.49 -65.46 53.92
N ILE A 12 -32.97 -64.23 53.70
CA ILE A 12 -33.55 -63.28 54.68
C ILE A 12 -32.53 -62.73 55.70
N MET A 13 -32.11 -61.47 55.49
CA MET A 13 -32.00 -60.47 56.57
C MET A 13 -32.21 -59.06 55.97
N VAL A 14 -32.72 -58.11 56.77
CA VAL A 14 -33.40 -56.89 56.28
C VAL A 14 -33.10 -55.68 57.19
N LEU A 15 -32.90 -54.49 56.58
CA LEU A 15 -32.80 -53.13 57.19
C LEU A 15 -31.57 -52.89 58.12
N THR A 16 -30.98 -51.68 58.26
CA THR A 16 -31.50 -50.30 58.14
C THR A 16 -30.43 -49.27 57.68
N ILE A 17 -30.82 -48.32 56.81
CA ILE A 17 -30.55 -46.85 56.77
C ILE A 17 -29.33 -46.35 57.60
N ALA A 18 -28.34 -45.60 57.08
CA ALA A 18 -28.28 -44.63 55.95
C ALA A 18 -26.90 -44.70 55.18
N VAL A 19 -26.27 -43.70 54.51
CA VAL A 19 -26.49 -42.23 54.38
C VAL A 19 -25.90 -41.62 53.07
N ILE A 20 -26.04 -40.30 52.90
CA ILE A 20 -25.57 -39.36 51.84
C ILE A 20 -24.12 -39.62 51.36
N VAL A 21 -23.84 -39.83 50.07
CA VAL A 21 -23.28 -38.86 49.07
C VAL A 21 -22.85 -39.73 47.86
N ILE A 22 -23.09 -39.45 46.57
CA ILE A 22 -23.95 -38.49 45.84
C ILE A 22 -24.27 -39.09 44.43
N VAL A 23 -25.18 -38.50 43.63
CA VAL A 23 -25.51 -38.98 42.27
C VAL A 23 -25.39 -37.86 41.23
N ILE A 24 -24.30 -37.85 40.44
CA ILE A 24 -24.22 -37.21 39.10
C ILE A 24 -23.20 -38.01 38.24
N LEU A 25 -23.61 -39.13 37.65
CA LEU A 25 -22.73 -39.93 36.77
C LEU A 25 -23.42 -40.70 35.63
N CYS A 26 -24.73 -40.56 35.42
CA CYS A 26 -25.45 -41.15 34.29
C CYS A 26 -26.44 -40.15 33.68
N GLY A 27 -25.99 -39.39 32.70
CA GLY A 27 -26.81 -38.40 32.01
C GLY A 27 -25.98 -37.43 31.18
N TYR A 28 -25.41 -37.93 30.07
CA TYR A 28 -24.99 -37.25 28.83
C TYR A 28 -23.85 -38.00 28.12
N ASN A 29 -24.07 -39.30 27.87
CA ASN A 29 -23.56 -39.90 26.63
C ASN A 29 -24.50 -39.49 25.50
N LEU A 30 -23.96 -39.27 24.29
CA LEU A 30 -24.64 -38.82 23.04
C LEU A 30 -24.69 -37.30 22.78
N TYR A 31 -23.53 -36.71 22.46
CA TYR A 31 -23.45 -36.01 21.17
C TYR A 31 -22.13 -36.38 20.47
N ARG A 32 -22.25 -36.87 19.24
CA ARG A 32 -21.14 -37.42 18.46
C ARG A 32 -20.58 -36.32 17.56
N SER A 33 -19.34 -35.92 17.77
CA SER A 33 -18.55 -35.20 16.78
C SER A 33 -17.25 -35.95 16.57
N ASN A 34 -17.00 -36.39 15.33
CA ASN A 34 -15.75 -37.07 14.99
C ASN A 34 -14.62 -36.04 14.92
N SER A 35 -13.72 -36.08 15.90
CA SER A 35 -12.36 -35.55 15.78
C SER A 35 -11.42 -36.63 16.29
N THR A 36 -10.50 -37.08 15.44
CA THR A 36 -9.52 -38.11 15.79
C THR A 36 -8.54 -37.53 16.81
N ALA A 37 -8.63 -38.01 18.06
CA ALA A 37 -7.67 -37.68 19.08
C ALA A 37 -6.34 -38.39 18.78
N ASN A 38 -5.40 -37.68 18.14
CA ASN A 38 -4.03 -38.17 17.96
C ASN A 38 -3.31 -38.08 19.31
N THR A 39 -3.20 -39.23 19.99
CA THR A 39 -2.60 -39.34 21.32
C THR A 39 -1.07 -39.28 21.23
N SER A 40 -0.50 -38.09 21.43
CA SER A 40 0.95 -37.89 21.58
C SER A 40 1.41 -38.17 23.02
N THR A 41 2.18 -39.24 23.22
CA THR A 41 2.74 -39.63 24.53
C THR A 41 3.94 -38.76 24.94
N GLN A 42 3.92 -38.20 26.15
CA GLN A 42 5.05 -37.45 26.72
C GLN A 42 6.17 -38.35 27.26
N THR A 43 7.42 -38.00 26.96
CA THR A 43 8.59 -38.36 27.79
C THR A 43 9.65 -37.25 27.74
N GLY A 44 10.09 -36.77 28.91
CA GLY A 44 11.30 -35.95 29.05
C GLY A 44 11.08 -34.43 29.15
N ASN A 45 11.83 -33.79 30.05
CA ASN A 45 11.88 -32.34 30.20
C ASN A 45 12.43 -31.68 28.92
N GLN A 46 11.55 -31.13 28.09
CA GLN A 46 11.95 -30.35 26.93
C GLN A 46 12.63 -29.05 27.37
N VAL A 47 13.90 -28.90 27.00
CA VAL A 47 14.68 -27.68 27.26
C VAL A 47 14.46 -26.73 26.08
N PHE A 48 13.37 -25.96 26.14
CA PHE A 48 13.17 -24.85 25.21
C PHE A 48 14.35 -23.88 25.31
N ALA A 49 14.88 -23.45 24.17
CA ALA A 49 15.96 -22.47 24.12
C ALA A 49 15.42 -21.08 24.48
N GLY A 50 15.50 -20.72 25.77
CA GLY A 50 15.06 -19.42 26.28
C GLY A 50 13.58 -19.38 26.66
N ASN A 51 12.94 -18.23 26.44
CA ASN A 51 11.54 -17.99 26.79
C ASN A 51 10.60 -18.75 25.82
N GLU A 52 9.67 -19.54 26.36
CA GLU A 52 8.71 -20.37 25.59
C GLU A 52 7.89 -19.57 24.57
N LEU A 53 7.56 -18.30 24.87
CA LEU A 53 6.87 -17.39 23.93
C LEU A 53 7.77 -16.99 22.75
N ASN A 54 9.06 -16.75 22.99
CA ASN A 54 10.01 -16.42 21.92
C ASN A 54 10.31 -17.66 21.06
N TRP A 55 10.41 -18.84 21.67
CA TRP A 55 10.48 -20.10 20.95
C TRP A 55 9.24 -20.30 20.06
N ALA A 56 8.04 -20.14 20.62
CA ALA A 56 6.77 -20.29 19.91
C ALA A 56 6.65 -19.35 18.70
N LYS A 57 7.04 -18.07 18.86
CA LYS A 57 7.13 -17.11 17.74
C LYS A 57 8.13 -17.59 16.67
N SER A 58 9.31 -18.06 17.10
CA SER A 58 10.38 -18.47 16.18
C SER A 58 10.07 -19.72 15.34
N VAL A 59 9.02 -20.47 15.65
CA VAL A 59 8.62 -21.68 14.90
C VAL A 59 7.44 -21.46 13.94
N ILE A 60 6.76 -20.31 14.00
CA ILE A 60 5.70 -19.98 13.04
C ILE A 60 6.25 -19.96 11.60
N GLY A 61 5.50 -20.52 10.65
CA GLY A 61 5.84 -20.57 9.23
C GLY A 61 6.87 -21.64 8.84
N LYS A 62 7.60 -22.20 9.81
CA LYS A 62 8.51 -23.35 9.62
C LYS A 62 7.74 -24.62 9.28
N ASN A 63 8.40 -25.56 8.62
CA ASN A 63 7.79 -26.80 8.17
C ASN A 63 8.05 -27.92 9.19
N VAL A 64 7.08 -28.81 9.36
CA VAL A 64 7.19 -29.98 10.23
C VAL A 64 7.56 -31.22 9.42
N TYR A 65 8.44 -32.06 9.97
CA TYR A 65 8.83 -33.34 9.40
C TYR A 65 8.94 -34.41 10.49
N ILE A 66 8.52 -35.64 10.19
CA ILE A 66 8.87 -36.83 10.97
C ILE A 66 10.10 -37.47 10.32
N LYS A 67 11.18 -37.64 11.09
CA LYS A 67 12.38 -38.37 10.66
C LYS A 67 12.74 -39.37 11.77
N GLN A 68 12.88 -40.64 11.43
CA GLN A 68 13.22 -41.71 12.39
C GLN A 68 12.27 -41.77 13.62
N ASN A 69 10.97 -41.53 13.41
CA ASN A 69 9.92 -41.39 14.43
C ASN A 69 10.05 -40.18 15.38
N GLU A 70 10.97 -39.23 15.12
CA GLU A 70 11.09 -37.99 15.89
C GLU A 70 10.51 -36.80 15.12
N LEU A 71 9.98 -35.83 15.86
CA LEU A 71 9.51 -34.53 15.34
C LEU A 71 10.67 -33.57 15.03
N TRP A 72 10.68 -33.04 13.82
CA TRP A 72 11.59 -31.99 13.38
C TRP A 72 10.82 -30.74 12.93
N ILE A 73 11.30 -29.57 13.35
CA ILE A 73 10.85 -28.26 12.86
C ILE A 73 11.98 -27.69 12.00
N ASP A 74 11.81 -27.76 10.68
CA ASP A 74 12.87 -27.67 9.67
C ASP A 74 14.10 -28.55 10.02
N ASN A 75 15.14 -27.94 10.61
CA ASN A 75 16.40 -28.57 11.00
C ASN A 75 16.54 -28.78 12.52
N ILE A 76 15.54 -28.37 13.32
CA ILE A 76 15.54 -28.51 14.78
C ILE A 76 14.86 -29.83 15.14
N ASN A 77 15.62 -30.79 15.68
CA ASN A 77 15.05 -32.00 16.27
C ASN A 77 14.45 -31.68 17.65
N MET A 78 13.15 -31.89 17.80
CA MET A 78 12.42 -31.64 19.04
C MET A 78 12.49 -32.79 20.04
N LYS A 79 13.05 -33.97 19.67
CA LYS A 79 13.08 -35.18 20.50
C LYS A 79 11.71 -35.61 21.04
N VAL A 80 10.64 -35.23 20.34
CA VAL A 80 9.27 -35.70 20.60
C VAL A 80 9.04 -36.92 19.71
N ALA A 81 8.80 -38.07 20.32
CA ALA A 81 8.46 -39.30 19.59
C ALA A 81 7.02 -39.22 19.08
N ILE A 82 6.82 -39.46 17.79
CA ILE A 82 5.50 -39.46 17.13
C ILE A 82 5.25 -40.82 16.47
N SER A 83 4.02 -41.31 16.55
CA SER A 83 3.58 -42.56 15.93
C SER A 83 3.58 -42.48 14.40
N LYS A 84 3.83 -43.61 13.73
CA LYS A 84 4.09 -43.68 12.28
C LYS A 84 2.94 -43.27 11.36
N ASP A 85 1.71 -43.16 11.86
CA ASP A 85 0.51 -43.02 11.02
C ASP A 85 0.23 -41.58 10.55
N GLU A 86 1.03 -40.60 10.96
CA GLU A 86 0.84 -39.18 10.62
C GLU A 86 1.52 -38.73 9.32
N ASN A 87 1.31 -39.47 8.21
CA ASN A 87 1.80 -39.05 6.88
C ASN A 87 1.30 -37.66 6.45
N ASP A 88 0.19 -37.17 7.02
CA ASP A 88 -0.38 -35.85 6.72
C ASP A 88 0.25 -34.69 7.53
N ILE A 89 1.22 -34.89 8.45
CA ILE A 89 1.91 -33.73 9.07
C ILE A 89 3.20 -33.31 8.33
N ASN A 90 3.75 -34.19 7.49
CA ASN A 90 5.00 -33.94 6.77
C ASN A 90 4.89 -32.77 5.78
N GLY A 91 5.84 -31.83 5.87
CA GLY A 91 5.90 -30.62 5.04
C GLY A 91 4.84 -29.56 5.36
N LYS A 92 3.94 -29.78 6.33
CA LYS A 92 2.96 -28.77 6.73
C LYS A 92 3.62 -27.65 7.51
N LYS A 93 3.10 -26.43 7.38
CA LYS A 93 3.62 -25.26 8.09
C LYS A 93 2.98 -25.10 9.45
N ILE A 94 3.75 -24.69 10.46
CA ILE A 94 3.21 -24.26 11.74
C ILE A 94 2.48 -22.93 11.53
N THR A 95 1.19 -22.89 11.84
CA THR A 95 0.33 -21.71 11.70
C THR A 95 0.02 -21.04 13.03
N ASP A 96 0.02 -21.78 14.13
CA ASP A 96 -0.26 -21.28 15.47
C ASP A 96 0.56 -22.05 16.53
N CYS A 97 0.74 -21.46 17.71
CA CYS A 97 1.30 -22.13 18.87
C CYS A 97 0.74 -21.54 20.18
N TYR A 98 0.17 -22.37 21.04
CA TYR A 98 -0.50 -21.91 22.26
C TYR A 98 -0.47 -22.98 23.35
N THR A 99 -0.76 -22.60 24.59
CA THR A 99 -1.01 -23.52 25.69
C THR A 99 -2.49 -23.78 25.86
N ASP A 100 -2.88 -25.04 25.99
CA ASP A 100 -4.23 -25.40 26.42
C ASP A 100 -4.47 -25.13 27.91
N LYS A 101 -5.69 -25.42 28.37
CA LYS A 101 -6.13 -25.32 29.77
C LYS A 101 -5.28 -26.16 30.75
N ASP A 102 -4.63 -27.21 30.26
CA ASP A 102 -3.85 -28.19 31.03
C ASP A 102 -2.35 -27.87 30.95
N GLN A 103 -1.97 -26.69 30.44
CA GLN A 103 -0.60 -26.22 30.23
C GLN A 103 0.22 -27.06 29.24
N ASN A 104 -0.43 -27.78 28.32
CA ASN A 104 0.26 -28.41 27.20
C ASN A 104 0.54 -27.36 26.12
N LEU A 105 1.79 -27.21 25.70
CA LEU A 105 2.18 -26.39 24.55
C LEU A 105 1.86 -27.16 23.26
N ILE A 106 1.04 -26.57 22.41
CA ILE A 106 0.49 -27.15 21.18
C ILE A 106 0.93 -26.30 19.99
N ILE A 107 1.40 -26.94 18.92
CA ILE A 107 1.53 -26.30 17.60
C ILE A 107 0.34 -26.71 16.72
N ARG A 108 -0.26 -25.76 16.01
CA ARG A 108 -1.26 -26.03 14.96
C ARG A 108 -0.61 -25.92 13.59
N LEU A 109 -0.94 -26.85 12.70
CA LEU A 109 -0.40 -26.95 11.36
C LEU A 109 -1.33 -26.37 10.30
N SER A 110 -0.83 -26.19 9.08
CA SER A 110 -1.57 -25.59 7.94
C SER A 110 -2.75 -26.44 7.44
N ASN A 111 -2.84 -27.70 7.83
CA ASN A 111 -3.98 -28.60 7.62
C ASN A 111 -4.92 -28.68 8.84
N GLN A 112 -4.77 -27.80 9.84
CA GLN A 112 -5.49 -27.79 11.12
C GLN A 112 -5.12 -28.90 12.11
N ASN A 113 -4.20 -29.83 11.78
CA ASN A 113 -3.72 -30.82 12.74
C ASN A 113 -2.95 -30.12 13.88
N GLU A 114 -3.06 -30.67 15.09
CA GLU A 114 -2.43 -30.13 16.30
C GLU A 114 -1.49 -31.17 16.92
N ILE A 115 -0.30 -30.72 17.33
CA ILE A 115 0.72 -31.58 17.94
C ILE A 115 1.08 -30.99 19.31
N VAL A 116 0.96 -31.81 20.36
CA VAL A 116 1.45 -31.46 21.70
C VAL A 116 2.96 -31.62 21.75
N ILE A 117 3.66 -30.53 22.08
CA ILE A 117 5.13 -30.50 22.20
C ILE A 117 5.60 -30.89 23.61
N GLY A 118 4.81 -30.57 24.64
CA GLY A 118 5.13 -30.88 26.03
C GLY A 118 4.37 -29.99 27.02
N LYS A 119 4.76 -30.02 28.30
CA LYS A 119 4.28 -29.02 29.27
C LYS A 119 5.01 -27.69 29.10
N SER A 120 4.26 -26.60 29.16
CA SER A 120 4.75 -25.22 29.21
C SER A 120 4.77 -24.72 30.66
N ARG A 121 5.71 -23.84 31.00
CA ARG A 121 5.81 -23.20 32.34
C ARG A 121 5.01 -21.91 32.45
N GLN A 122 4.61 -21.34 31.32
CA GLN A 122 3.84 -20.10 31.23
C GLN A 122 2.73 -20.24 30.17
N LYS A 123 1.67 -19.43 30.26
CA LYS A 123 0.65 -19.39 29.21
C LYS A 123 1.30 -18.84 27.93
N VAL A 124 1.27 -19.63 26.85
CA VAL A 124 1.58 -19.17 25.49
C VAL A 124 0.24 -18.96 24.78
N ASP A 125 0.06 -17.81 24.16
CA ASP A 125 -1.14 -17.52 23.38
C ASP A 125 -0.71 -16.74 22.13
N LEU A 126 -0.44 -17.45 21.04
CA LEU A 126 -0.18 -16.85 19.73
C LEU A 126 -1.46 -16.64 18.91
N ASN A 127 -2.63 -16.53 19.57
CA ASN A 127 -3.79 -15.81 19.03
C ASN A 127 -3.46 -14.31 18.91
N THR A 128 -2.47 -14.06 18.06
CA THR A 128 -1.72 -12.83 17.88
C THR A 128 -2.65 -11.90 17.15
N LYS A 129 -3.15 -10.92 17.92
CA LYS A 129 -4.02 -9.87 17.46
C LYS A 129 -3.52 -9.37 16.10
N LYS A 130 -4.33 -9.55 15.07
CA LYS A 130 -3.97 -9.13 13.72
C LYS A 130 -4.35 -7.68 13.54
N TYR A 131 -3.49 -6.97 12.83
CA TYR A 131 -3.68 -5.58 12.48
C TYR A 131 -3.76 -5.45 10.96
N LEU A 132 -4.75 -4.69 10.52
CA LEU A 132 -4.92 -4.35 9.12
C LEU A 132 -3.94 -3.22 8.78
N VAL A 133 -3.07 -3.46 7.81
CA VAL A 133 -2.17 -2.46 7.24
C VAL A 133 -2.59 -2.17 5.81
N ARG A 134 -2.83 -0.90 5.49
CA ARG A 134 -3.24 -0.42 4.17
C ARG A 134 -2.23 0.57 3.63
N PHE A 135 -1.74 0.31 2.43
CA PHE A 135 -0.81 1.16 1.70
C PHE A 135 -1.57 1.97 0.65
N PHE A 136 -1.44 3.29 0.71
CA PHE A 136 -2.13 4.24 -0.15
C PHE A 136 -1.15 5.05 -1.01
N GLY A 137 -1.59 5.41 -2.22
CA GLY A 137 -0.90 6.39 -3.05
C GLY A 137 -1.16 7.83 -2.59
N GLU A 138 -0.58 8.78 -3.31
CA GLU A 138 -0.66 10.22 -3.03
C GLU A 138 -2.10 10.76 -3.09
N ASN A 139 -2.95 10.20 -3.96
CA ASN A 139 -4.35 10.59 -4.11
C ASN A 139 -5.28 9.78 -3.19
N LYS A 140 -4.73 9.09 -2.18
CA LYS A 140 -5.43 8.19 -1.25
C LYS A 140 -6.09 6.98 -1.93
N GLU A 141 -5.61 6.58 -3.09
CA GLU A 141 -5.97 5.33 -3.74
C GLU A 141 -5.33 4.13 -3.02
N LEU A 142 -6.08 3.06 -2.77
CA LEU A 142 -5.56 1.85 -2.11
C LEU A 142 -4.66 1.07 -3.09
N LEU A 143 -3.41 0.87 -2.72
CA LEU A 143 -2.40 0.13 -3.50
C LEU A 143 -2.30 -1.33 -3.05
N LYS A 144 -2.37 -1.58 -1.74
CA LYS A 144 -2.34 -2.91 -1.11
C LYS A 144 -2.97 -2.84 0.27
N GLU A 145 -3.62 -3.91 0.70
CA GLU A 145 -3.93 -4.17 2.11
C GLU A 145 -3.44 -5.57 2.53
N GLU A 146 -3.11 -5.74 3.82
CA GLU A 146 -2.79 -7.04 4.40
C GLU A 146 -3.07 -7.11 5.91
N ASN A 147 -3.23 -8.33 6.44
CA ASN A 147 -3.39 -8.58 7.86
C ASN A 147 -2.08 -9.12 8.45
N VAL A 148 -1.40 -8.30 9.26
CA VAL A 148 -0.12 -8.60 9.92
C VAL A 148 -0.37 -9.05 11.36
N ARG A 149 0.44 -9.98 11.90
CA ARG A 149 0.35 -10.36 13.33
C ARG A 149 1.00 -9.30 14.21
N GLU A 150 0.53 -9.15 15.44
CA GLU A 150 1.14 -8.24 16.42
C GLU A 150 2.66 -8.45 16.58
N GLY A 151 3.44 -7.40 16.30
CA GLY A 151 4.91 -7.39 16.37
C GLY A 151 5.63 -7.88 15.11
N GLU A 152 4.91 -8.35 14.09
CA GLU A 152 5.47 -8.68 12.76
C GLU A 152 5.52 -7.44 11.84
N ASN A 153 6.21 -7.56 10.72
CA ASN A 153 6.37 -6.49 9.73
C ASN A 153 5.35 -6.61 8.59
N ALA A 154 4.85 -5.47 8.10
CA ALA A 154 4.13 -5.41 6.84
C ALA A 154 5.09 -5.41 5.64
N VAL A 155 4.58 -5.70 4.45
CA VAL A 155 5.35 -5.72 3.19
C VAL A 155 4.74 -4.71 2.23
N SER A 156 5.40 -3.57 2.02
CA SER A 156 4.89 -2.55 1.11
C SER A 156 4.81 -3.03 -0.35
N PRO A 157 3.82 -2.56 -1.15
CA PRO A 157 3.86 -2.73 -2.59
C PRO A 157 4.97 -1.88 -3.22
N ASN A 158 5.30 -2.15 -4.49
CA ASN A 158 6.10 -1.22 -5.30
C ASN A 158 5.19 -0.09 -5.80
N PRO A 159 5.35 1.17 -5.35
CA PRO A 159 4.60 2.30 -5.86
C PRO A 159 4.96 2.56 -7.33
N LYS A 160 4.00 3.07 -8.11
CA LYS A 160 4.25 3.46 -9.51
C LYS A 160 4.91 4.83 -9.55
N ASP A 161 5.89 5.02 -10.43
CA ASP A 161 6.41 6.36 -10.72
C ASP A 161 5.30 7.27 -11.27
N LYS A 162 5.34 8.53 -10.83
CA LYS A 162 4.41 9.59 -11.25
C LYS A 162 5.10 10.51 -12.25
N LYS A 163 4.36 11.05 -13.22
CA LYS A 163 4.91 11.99 -14.20
C LYS A 163 5.56 13.19 -13.50
N GLY A 164 6.88 13.31 -13.61
CA GLY A 164 7.72 14.34 -13.00
C GLY A 164 8.08 14.14 -11.51
N TYR A 165 7.70 13.02 -10.89
CA TYR A 165 7.97 12.72 -9.48
C TYR A 165 8.49 11.29 -9.33
N SER A 166 9.34 11.06 -8.33
CA SER A 166 9.80 9.73 -7.91
C SER A 166 9.31 9.43 -6.51
N PHE A 167 9.05 8.16 -6.21
CA PHE A 167 8.77 7.75 -4.83
C PHE A 167 9.98 8.07 -3.93
N GLU A 168 9.74 8.73 -2.80
CA GLU A 168 10.77 9.05 -1.81
C GLU A 168 10.78 8.00 -0.69
N LYS A 169 9.62 7.79 -0.05
CA LYS A 169 9.43 6.92 1.11
C LYS A 169 7.96 6.76 1.46
N TRP A 170 7.66 5.90 2.43
CA TRP A 170 6.38 5.85 3.12
C TRP A 170 6.34 6.88 4.27
N ASP A 171 5.16 7.38 4.62
CA ASP A 171 4.96 8.36 5.71
C ASP A 171 5.17 7.79 7.12
N LYS A 172 5.02 6.48 7.28
CA LYS A 172 5.14 5.76 8.55
C LYS A 172 6.03 4.53 8.41
N GLN A 173 6.62 4.13 9.53
CA GLN A 173 7.14 2.79 9.74
C GLN A 173 5.99 1.77 9.79
N PHE A 174 6.29 0.55 9.36
CA PHE A 174 5.37 -0.58 9.29
C PHE A 174 6.06 -1.91 9.63
N ASP A 175 7.26 -1.83 10.20
CA ASP A 175 7.86 -2.86 11.04
C ASP A 175 7.18 -2.91 12.41
N HIS A 176 7.20 -4.10 13.04
CA HIS A 176 6.69 -4.35 14.40
C HIS A 176 5.28 -3.82 14.69
N VAL A 177 4.31 -4.16 13.83
CA VAL A 177 2.95 -3.61 13.82
C VAL A 177 2.18 -3.96 15.10
N THR A 178 1.73 -2.95 15.84
CA THR A 178 0.96 -3.07 17.11
C THR A 178 -0.40 -2.36 17.09
N SER A 179 -0.81 -1.84 15.93
CA SER A 179 -2.13 -1.24 15.70
C SER A 179 -2.46 -1.26 14.20
N ASN A 180 -3.72 -1.03 13.81
CA ASN A 180 -4.07 -0.86 12.39
C ASN A 180 -3.37 0.38 11.82
N LEU A 181 -2.81 0.27 10.62
CA LEU A 181 -2.03 1.35 10.00
C LEU A 181 -2.57 1.70 8.60
N ASP A 182 -2.77 3.00 8.38
CA ASP A 182 -2.86 3.57 7.03
C ASP A 182 -1.53 4.25 6.72
N VAL A 183 -0.83 3.75 5.70
CA VAL A 183 0.52 4.16 5.30
C VAL A 183 0.44 4.79 3.91
N TYR A 184 0.98 5.99 3.75
CA TYR A 184 0.83 6.82 2.54
C TYR A 184 2.17 7.02 1.84
N ALA A 185 2.20 6.89 0.52
CA ALA A 185 3.40 7.13 -0.28
C ALA A 185 3.73 8.62 -0.39
N ILE A 186 4.96 8.99 -0.03
CA ILE A 186 5.52 10.33 -0.20
C ILE A 186 6.34 10.34 -1.50
N TYR A 187 6.08 11.31 -2.35
CA TYR A 187 6.74 11.51 -3.64
C TYR A 187 7.53 12.81 -3.66
N GLN A 188 8.74 12.76 -4.21
CA GLN A 188 9.59 13.93 -4.43
C GLN A 188 9.59 14.31 -5.91
N LYS A 189 9.58 15.60 -6.21
CA LYS A 189 9.69 16.10 -7.59
C LYS A 189 11.09 15.80 -8.13
N LYS A 190 11.18 15.19 -9.31
CA LYS A 190 12.47 14.92 -9.97
C LYS A 190 13.17 16.26 -10.26
N SER A 191 14.36 16.49 -9.68
CA SER A 191 15.07 17.79 -9.79
C SER A 191 15.43 18.18 -11.24
N THR A 192 15.56 17.19 -12.11
CA THR A 192 15.88 17.32 -13.54
C THR A 192 14.67 17.43 -14.46
N ILE A 193 13.43 17.38 -13.94
CA ILE A 193 12.23 17.42 -14.80
C ILE A 193 12.11 18.77 -15.51
N THR A 194 11.75 18.74 -16.79
CA THR A 194 11.45 19.95 -17.54
C THR A 194 10.14 20.56 -17.04
N GLU A 195 10.17 21.82 -16.64
CA GLU A 195 8.99 22.55 -16.18
C GLU A 195 8.57 23.58 -17.24
N ILE A 196 7.31 23.56 -17.66
CA ILE A 196 6.73 24.57 -18.53
C ILE A 196 5.62 25.27 -17.76
N TYR A 197 5.76 26.56 -17.47
CA TYR A 197 4.88 27.28 -16.57
C TYR A 197 4.51 28.67 -17.10
N VAL A 198 3.35 29.20 -16.69
CA VAL A 198 2.97 30.59 -16.97
C VAL A 198 3.49 31.51 -15.86
N GLU A 199 4.04 32.67 -16.23
CA GLU A 199 4.42 33.72 -15.28
C GLU A 199 3.17 34.41 -14.71
N ASN A 200 3.05 34.46 -13.38
CA ASN A 200 1.97 35.21 -12.75
C ASN A 200 2.21 36.70 -12.92
N LYS A 201 1.15 37.45 -13.26
CA LYS A 201 1.19 38.91 -13.45
C LYS A 201 0.10 39.61 -12.68
N LYS A 202 0.34 40.89 -12.41
CA LYS A 202 -0.70 41.86 -12.10
C LYS A 202 -1.04 42.67 -13.35
N ALA A 203 -2.25 43.23 -13.38
CA ALA A 203 -2.73 44.12 -14.43
C ALA A 203 -3.71 45.15 -13.86
N CYS A 204 -3.79 46.33 -14.50
CA CYS A 204 -4.85 47.29 -14.22
C CYS A 204 -6.16 46.88 -14.91
N VAL A 205 -7.29 47.31 -14.34
CA VAL A 205 -8.62 47.26 -14.99
C VAL A 205 -8.56 47.94 -16.36
N ASP A 206 -9.24 47.36 -17.36
CA ASP A 206 -9.31 47.81 -18.77
C ASP A 206 -7.95 47.98 -19.49
N GLY A 207 -6.84 47.54 -18.87
CA GLY A 207 -5.48 47.69 -19.38
C GLY A 207 -5.04 46.61 -20.37
N GLU A 208 -3.72 46.56 -20.61
CA GLU A 208 -3.06 45.45 -21.31
C GLU A 208 -1.95 44.88 -20.43
N VAL A 209 -1.72 43.58 -20.50
CA VAL A 209 -0.68 42.89 -19.72
C VAL A 209 0.06 41.88 -20.59
N GLN A 210 1.38 41.83 -20.44
CA GLN A 210 2.23 40.82 -21.07
C GLN A 210 2.69 39.80 -20.03
N THR A 211 2.37 38.54 -20.26
CA THR A 211 2.90 37.38 -19.52
C THR A 211 3.67 36.45 -20.46
N TYR A 212 4.37 35.47 -19.89
CA TYR A 212 5.16 34.50 -20.62
C TYR A 212 4.82 33.08 -20.21
N VAL A 213 4.79 32.17 -21.18
CA VAL A 213 5.05 30.75 -20.91
C VAL A 213 6.56 30.55 -20.91
N LYS A 214 7.08 29.92 -19.86
CA LYS A 214 8.53 29.82 -19.57
C LYS A 214 8.91 28.36 -19.41
N VAL A 215 10.13 28.00 -19.81
CA VAL A 215 10.74 26.69 -19.55
C VAL A 215 11.85 26.82 -18.50
N LYS A 216 11.92 25.81 -17.63
CA LYS A 216 13.03 25.53 -16.74
C LYS A 216 13.50 24.09 -16.96
N ASN A 217 14.79 23.82 -16.79
CA ASN A 217 15.42 22.53 -17.06
C ASN A 217 15.17 22.07 -18.52
N ASN A 218 15.37 22.95 -19.50
CA ASN A 218 15.25 22.62 -20.93
C ASN A 218 16.38 21.66 -21.38
N PRO A 219 16.08 20.39 -21.74
CA PRO A 219 17.11 19.40 -22.08
C PRO A 219 17.57 19.52 -23.55
N GLY A 220 16.94 20.40 -24.33
CA GLY A 220 17.07 20.52 -25.79
C GLY A 220 15.78 20.12 -26.50
N ILE A 221 14.72 20.92 -26.32
CA ILE A 221 13.44 20.79 -27.04
C ILE A 221 13.65 21.18 -28.52
N LEU A 222 13.33 20.27 -29.46
CA LEU A 222 13.35 20.51 -30.91
C LEU A 222 11.94 20.77 -31.48
N GLY A 223 10.90 20.29 -30.81
CA GLY A 223 9.51 20.59 -31.18
C GLY A 223 8.61 20.60 -29.97
N MET A 224 7.60 21.48 -29.96
CA MET A 224 6.59 21.47 -28.91
C MET A 224 5.22 21.93 -29.37
N ILE A 225 4.16 21.35 -28.80
CA ILE A 225 2.78 21.83 -28.94
C ILE A 225 2.28 22.25 -27.55
N ILE A 226 1.82 23.49 -27.42
CA ILE A 226 1.23 24.03 -26.20
C ILE A 226 -0.14 24.61 -26.53
N GLN A 227 -1.20 24.06 -25.94
CA GLN A 227 -2.51 24.70 -25.93
C GLN A 227 -2.64 25.63 -24.73
N VAL A 228 -3.16 26.84 -24.95
CA VAL A 228 -3.42 27.84 -23.91
C VAL A 228 -4.92 28.11 -23.82
N ASP A 229 -5.50 27.88 -22.64
CA ASP A 229 -6.90 28.20 -22.33
C ASP A 229 -6.96 29.34 -21.30
N TYR A 230 -7.90 30.26 -21.45
CA TYR A 230 -8.13 31.41 -20.58
C TYR A 230 -9.61 31.84 -20.60
N ASP A 231 -10.04 32.69 -19.68
CA ASP A 231 -11.42 33.23 -19.70
C ASP A 231 -11.56 34.34 -20.75
N SER A 232 -12.18 34.01 -21.88
CA SER A 232 -12.39 34.92 -23.01
C SER A 232 -13.46 36.00 -22.77
N LYS A 233 -14.22 35.93 -21.67
CA LYS A 233 -15.16 36.98 -21.26
C LYS A 233 -14.44 38.20 -20.68
N HIS A 234 -13.39 37.95 -19.91
CA HIS A 234 -12.63 38.97 -19.18
C HIS A 234 -11.27 39.29 -19.83
N LEU A 235 -10.70 38.37 -20.62
CA LEU A 235 -9.44 38.55 -21.33
C LEU A 235 -9.58 38.43 -22.86
N GLU A 236 -8.73 39.15 -23.59
CA GLU A 236 -8.52 39.00 -25.04
C GLU A 236 -7.05 38.76 -25.33
N LEU A 237 -6.68 37.65 -25.98
CA LEU A 237 -5.30 37.44 -26.41
C LEU A 237 -5.05 38.23 -27.71
N ILE A 238 -4.46 39.41 -27.59
CA ILE A 238 -4.23 40.32 -28.72
C ILE A 238 -2.90 40.07 -29.43
N LYS A 239 -1.90 39.52 -28.75
CA LYS A 239 -0.59 39.21 -29.34
C LYS A 239 -0.02 37.92 -28.75
N ALA A 240 0.63 37.13 -29.60
CA ALA A 240 1.39 35.95 -29.19
C ALA A 240 2.67 35.86 -30.03
N GLU A 241 3.83 35.77 -29.38
CA GLU A 241 5.15 35.89 -30.03
C GLU A 241 6.17 34.90 -29.49
N ASN A 242 7.18 34.62 -30.32
CA ASN A 242 8.20 33.62 -30.04
C ASN A 242 9.18 34.11 -28.94
N GLY A 243 9.38 33.30 -27.91
CA GLY A 243 10.12 33.67 -26.70
C GLY A 243 11.64 33.54 -26.83
N ASN A 244 12.38 34.27 -25.98
CA ASN A 244 13.84 34.42 -26.05
C ASN A 244 14.66 33.15 -25.74
N ALA A 245 14.04 32.09 -25.20
CA ALA A 245 14.69 30.80 -24.98
C ALA A 245 14.74 29.94 -26.25
N VAL A 246 13.76 30.10 -27.15
CA VAL A 246 13.56 29.20 -28.31
C VAL A 246 13.62 29.90 -29.67
N LYS A 247 13.41 31.22 -29.74
CA LYS A 247 13.26 31.98 -31.00
C LYS A 247 14.39 31.88 -32.04
N ASN A 248 15.60 31.48 -31.62
CA ASN A 248 16.74 31.33 -32.52
C ASN A 248 16.82 29.91 -33.14
N ASN A 249 16.10 28.94 -32.58
CA ASN A 249 16.16 27.53 -32.94
C ASN A 249 14.84 27.00 -33.49
N LEU A 250 13.71 27.53 -33.01
CA LEU A 250 12.38 27.02 -33.28
C LEU A 250 11.48 28.11 -33.90
N THR A 251 10.76 27.77 -34.97
CA THR A 251 9.76 28.62 -35.62
C THR A 251 8.43 28.50 -34.90
N LEU A 252 7.77 29.62 -34.59
CA LEU A 252 6.43 29.62 -33.97
C LEU A 252 5.31 29.65 -35.03
N THR A 253 4.57 28.56 -35.12
CA THR A 253 3.31 28.46 -35.88
C THR A 253 2.11 28.66 -34.96
N LYS A 254 1.19 29.56 -35.33
CA LYS A 254 0.00 29.90 -34.54
C LYS A 254 -1.21 30.25 -35.42
N GLY A 255 -2.42 30.11 -34.88
CA GLY A 255 -3.66 30.46 -35.57
C GLY A 255 -3.76 31.94 -35.95
N LYS A 256 -4.45 32.24 -37.06
CA LYS A 256 -4.74 33.63 -37.49
C LYS A 256 -5.59 34.41 -36.48
N LYS A 257 -6.55 33.73 -35.85
CA LYS A 257 -7.34 34.25 -34.72
C LYS A 257 -6.75 33.71 -33.43
N LEU A 258 -6.52 34.60 -32.46
CA LEU A 258 -6.01 34.26 -31.13
C LEU A 258 -7.18 34.20 -30.15
N VAL A 259 -7.59 32.99 -29.78
CA VAL A 259 -8.73 32.70 -28.92
C VAL A 259 -8.34 31.72 -27.82
N SER A 260 -9.17 31.58 -26.79
CA SER A 260 -8.99 30.54 -25.77
C SER A 260 -9.04 29.15 -26.42
N GLY A 261 -8.12 28.28 -26.03
CA GLY A 261 -7.91 26.97 -26.66
C GLY A 261 -6.98 26.98 -27.87
N CYS A 262 -6.38 28.12 -28.22
CA CYS A 262 -5.35 28.19 -29.27
C CYS A 262 -4.18 27.26 -28.98
N LYS A 263 -3.75 26.54 -30.01
CA LYS A 263 -2.49 25.79 -30.04
C LYS A 263 -1.39 26.66 -30.64
N PHE A 264 -0.26 26.65 -29.96
CA PHE A 264 1.01 27.20 -30.42
C PHE A 264 1.93 26.00 -30.67
N VAL A 265 2.47 25.95 -31.89
CA VAL A 265 3.32 24.85 -32.35
C VAL A 265 4.70 25.43 -32.64
N TRP A 266 5.73 24.74 -32.19
CA TRP A 266 7.10 25.02 -32.53
C TRP A 266 7.72 23.84 -33.26
N ASP A 267 8.38 24.15 -34.36
CA ASP A 267 9.18 23.23 -35.16
C ASP A 267 10.59 23.79 -35.35
N GLY A 268 11.58 22.90 -35.31
CA GLY A 268 12.99 23.20 -35.56
C GLY A 268 13.65 22.06 -36.33
N VAL A 269 14.65 22.39 -37.14
CA VAL A 269 15.39 21.40 -37.95
C VAL A 269 16.54 20.79 -37.16
N GLN A 270 17.29 21.64 -36.46
CA GLN A 270 18.41 21.27 -35.58
C GLN A 270 18.51 22.36 -34.49
N LEU A 271 19.06 22.03 -33.32
CA LEU A 271 19.42 23.07 -32.35
C LEU A 271 20.88 23.47 -32.53
N SER A 272 21.14 24.77 -32.57
CA SER A 272 22.48 25.35 -32.47
C SER A 272 23.06 25.18 -31.07
N ASP A 273 24.33 25.55 -30.91
CA ASP A 273 24.88 25.87 -29.60
C ASP A 273 23.97 26.88 -28.88
N GLY A 274 23.71 26.63 -27.59
CA GLY A 274 22.72 27.38 -26.80
C GLY A 274 21.27 26.91 -26.93
N GLY A 275 20.95 25.84 -27.68
CA GLY A 275 19.59 25.28 -27.79
C GLY A 275 18.98 24.71 -26.49
N LYS A 276 19.78 24.53 -25.44
CA LYS A 276 19.37 24.09 -24.11
C LYS A 276 19.23 25.28 -23.16
N LYS A 277 18.34 26.21 -23.51
CA LYS A 277 18.18 27.49 -22.81
C LYS A 277 16.86 27.53 -22.04
N ASP A 278 16.95 27.94 -20.78
CA ASP A 278 15.81 28.28 -19.94
C ASP A 278 15.35 29.72 -20.18
N GLY A 279 14.08 30.02 -19.86
CA GLY A 279 13.48 31.34 -20.06
C GLY A 279 12.18 31.27 -20.87
N ASN A 280 11.88 32.32 -21.62
CA ASN A 280 10.55 32.50 -22.21
C ASN A 280 10.41 31.68 -23.51
N ILE A 281 9.39 30.84 -23.60
CA ILE A 281 8.99 30.08 -24.80
C ILE A 281 8.01 30.90 -25.64
N LEU A 282 7.01 31.49 -24.99
CA LEU A 282 5.91 32.21 -25.63
C LEU A 282 5.65 33.50 -24.87
N SER A 283 5.63 34.64 -25.57
CA SER A 283 5.07 35.88 -25.06
C SER A 283 3.58 35.93 -25.36
N LEU A 284 2.76 36.27 -24.38
CA LEU A 284 1.31 36.41 -24.48
C LEU A 284 0.93 37.82 -24.01
N LYS A 285 0.38 38.65 -24.90
CA LYS A 285 -0.16 39.96 -24.57
C LYS A 285 -1.68 39.90 -24.55
N PHE A 286 -2.27 40.14 -23.39
CA PHE A 286 -3.70 40.19 -23.19
C PHE A 286 -4.18 41.64 -23.07
N LYS A 287 -5.36 41.92 -23.63
CA LYS A 287 -6.18 43.06 -23.25
C LYS A 287 -7.18 42.61 -22.18
N ILE A 288 -7.30 43.40 -21.12
CA ILE A 288 -8.32 43.23 -20.10
C ILE A 288 -9.63 43.84 -20.64
N LYS A 289 -10.72 43.09 -20.53
CA LYS A 289 -12.08 43.56 -20.85
C LYS A 289 -12.72 44.04 -19.54
N LYS A 290 -14.01 43.74 -19.34
CA LYS A 290 -14.66 43.93 -18.05
C LYS A 290 -13.91 43.13 -16.99
N SER A 291 -13.53 43.79 -15.89
CA SER A 291 -12.91 43.18 -14.71
C SER A 291 -13.10 44.08 -13.50
N VAL A 292 -13.14 43.52 -12.29
CA VAL A 292 -13.06 44.32 -11.05
C VAL A 292 -11.71 44.12 -10.36
N GLU A 293 -11.32 45.10 -9.55
CA GLU A 293 -10.14 44.96 -8.70
C GLU A 293 -10.31 43.80 -7.72
N GLY A 294 -9.26 42.98 -7.57
CA GLY A 294 -9.27 41.73 -6.82
C GLY A 294 -9.53 40.48 -7.66
N ASP A 295 -10.00 40.60 -8.90
CA ASP A 295 -10.22 39.44 -9.79
C ASP A 295 -8.91 38.67 -10.09
N GLU A 296 -9.01 37.35 -10.23
CA GLU A 296 -7.92 36.49 -10.71
C GLU A 296 -8.37 35.66 -11.92
N TYR A 297 -7.72 35.85 -13.06
CA TYR A 297 -7.98 35.11 -14.29
C TYR A 297 -6.86 34.13 -14.60
N LYS A 298 -7.19 32.83 -14.56
CA LYS A 298 -6.22 31.75 -14.80
C LYS A 298 -5.91 31.57 -16.28
N ILE A 299 -4.62 31.43 -16.58
CA ILE A 299 -4.06 31.04 -17.88
C ILE A 299 -3.59 29.60 -17.75
N LYS A 300 -4.29 28.69 -18.43
CA LYS A 300 -4.09 27.24 -18.30
C LYS A 300 -3.29 26.68 -19.45
N LEU A 301 -2.42 25.73 -19.15
CA LEU A 301 -1.60 25.02 -20.14
C LEU A 301 -2.11 23.60 -20.34
N LYS A 302 -2.17 23.15 -21.60
CA LYS A 302 -2.38 21.74 -21.95
C LYS A 302 -1.27 21.29 -22.88
N ILE A 303 -0.55 20.26 -22.44
CA ILE A 303 0.56 19.61 -23.13
C ILE A 303 0.34 18.10 -22.95
N LYS A 304 0.24 17.35 -24.04
CA LYS A 304 0.05 15.89 -24.02
C LYS A 304 1.38 15.16 -23.99
N ASP A 305 1.34 13.87 -23.70
CA ASP A 305 2.51 13.00 -23.86
C ASP A 305 2.88 12.92 -25.34
N GLY A 306 4.16 13.18 -25.66
CA GLY A 306 4.65 13.29 -27.03
C GLY A 306 4.48 14.67 -27.68
N ASP A 307 3.73 15.61 -27.08
CA ASP A 307 3.61 16.98 -27.64
C ASP A 307 4.94 17.76 -27.57
N VAL A 308 5.89 17.35 -26.71
CA VAL A 308 7.23 17.97 -26.57
C VAL A 308 8.29 16.91 -26.89
N VAL A 309 9.22 17.20 -27.80
CA VAL A 309 10.24 16.25 -28.28
C VAL A 309 11.65 16.85 -28.31
N ASN A 310 12.65 15.99 -28.15
CA ASN A 310 14.07 16.35 -28.29
C ASN A 310 14.57 16.20 -29.74
N GLN A 311 15.86 16.47 -29.97
CA GLN A 311 16.50 16.34 -31.30
C GLN A 311 16.39 14.95 -31.96
N LYS A 312 16.18 13.89 -31.18
CA LYS A 312 15.98 12.51 -31.67
C LYS A 312 14.50 12.19 -31.93
N LEU A 313 13.63 13.20 -31.88
CA LEU A 313 12.17 13.11 -31.92
C LEU A 313 11.58 12.22 -30.80
N LEU A 314 12.33 11.98 -29.73
CA LEU A 314 11.85 11.25 -28.57
C LEU A 314 11.11 12.20 -27.62
N PRO A 315 9.98 11.76 -27.01
CA PRO A 315 9.24 12.56 -26.04
C PRO A 315 10.11 13.07 -24.88
N ILE A 316 9.87 14.32 -24.47
CA ILE A 316 10.41 14.92 -23.25
C ILE A 316 9.34 14.85 -22.16
N GLU A 317 9.64 14.19 -21.04
CA GLU A 317 8.81 14.23 -19.84
C GLU A 317 8.82 15.67 -19.28
N CYS A 318 7.66 16.29 -19.15
CA CYS A 318 7.53 17.66 -18.63
C CYS A 318 6.30 17.83 -17.73
N ILE A 319 6.41 18.73 -16.75
CA ILE A 319 5.28 19.20 -15.93
C ILE A 319 4.80 20.54 -16.51
N ALA A 320 3.50 20.66 -16.73
CA ALA A 320 2.84 21.92 -17.07
C ALA A 320 2.26 22.56 -15.79
N THR A 321 2.50 23.85 -15.59
CA THR A 321 1.95 24.62 -14.45
C THR A 321 1.20 25.84 -14.94
N ASP A 322 -0.10 25.90 -14.64
CA ASP A 322 -0.96 27.05 -14.89
C ASP A 322 -0.45 28.29 -14.12
N GLY A 323 -0.81 29.49 -14.61
CA GLY A 323 -0.59 30.74 -13.90
C GLY A 323 -1.81 31.65 -13.96
N TYR A 324 -1.66 32.89 -13.54
CA TYR A 324 -2.77 33.84 -13.47
C TYR A 324 -2.38 35.29 -13.77
N ILE A 325 -3.40 36.06 -14.15
CA ILE A 325 -3.40 37.52 -14.15
C ILE A 325 -4.31 37.97 -13.01
N ASN A 326 -3.75 38.68 -12.02
CA ASN A 326 -4.49 39.29 -10.93
C ASN A 326 -4.76 40.77 -11.26
N ILE A 327 -5.98 41.26 -11.02
CA ILE A 327 -6.38 42.63 -11.31
C ILE A 327 -6.20 43.49 -10.05
N GLY A 328 -5.37 44.52 -10.13
CA GLY A 328 -4.98 45.34 -8.97
C GLY A 328 -4.67 46.79 -9.30
N SER A 329 -4.70 47.64 -8.28
CA SER A 329 -4.32 49.06 -8.34
C SER A 329 -2.80 49.29 -8.39
N GLU A 330 -2.17 49.02 -9.53
CA GLU A 330 -0.85 49.60 -9.82
C GLU A 330 -1.02 50.91 -10.60
N LYS A 331 -0.51 52.01 -10.01
CA LYS A 331 -0.43 53.31 -10.70
C LYS A 331 0.43 53.13 -11.96
N ARG A 332 0.02 53.75 -13.07
CA ARG A 332 0.92 53.94 -14.20
C ARG A 332 2.08 54.81 -13.71
N GLU A 333 3.30 54.27 -13.73
CA GLU A 333 4.48 55.13 -13.78
C GLU A 333 4.49 55.76 -15.18
N GLU A 334 4.59 57.09 -15.22
CA GLU A 334 4.50 57.92 -16.44
C GLU A 334 5.84 57.99 -17.20
#